data_AF-A0A2N7YDL9-F1
#
_entry.id   AF-A0A2N7YDL9-F1
#
_cell.length_a   1.000
_cell.length_b   1.000
_cell.length_c   1.000
_cell.angle_alpha   90.00
_cell.angle_beta   90.00
_cell.angle_gamma   90.00
#
_symmetry.space_group_name_H-M   'P 1'
#
loop_
_entity.id
_entity.type
_entity.pdbx_description
1 polymer ?
#
loop_
_entity_poly.entity_id
_entity_poly.type
_entity_poly.pdbx_seq_one_letter_code
_entity_poly.pdbx_strand_id
1 'polypeptide(L)'
;VGVDYRDIVADYSLSEVMLAGEWASAMAVKMREYGIGDGENLAQLVGASPAALMRASLQSIDDSYGSASEYLLAHGLSSEELDRLHLA
;
A
#
# COMPACT_ATOMS: atom_id res chain seq x y z
N VAL A 1 -2.05 -8.39 15.06
CA VAL A 1 -1.17 -8.01 13.89
C VAL A 1 0.25 -8.57 14.07
N GLY A 2 1.23 -8.23 13.21
CA GLY A 2 2.65 -8.62 13.39
C GLY A 2 3.13 -9.75 12.46
N VAL A 3 2.66 -9.73 11.21
CA VAL A 3 2.98 -10.73 10.18
C VAL A 3 4.34 -10.47 9.51
N ASP A 4 4.87 -11.49 8.82
CA ASP A 4 6.16 -11.39 8.14
C ASP A 4 6.11 -10.45 6.93
N TYR A 5 7.24 -9.77 6.68
CA TYR A 5 7.41 -8.85 5.55
C TYR A 5 7.07 -9.48 4.20
N ARG A 6 7.42 -10.76 4.01
CA ARG A 6 7.09 -11.52 2.81
C ARG A 6 5.58 -11.59 2.60
N ASP A 7 4.83 -11.89 3.65
CA ASP A 7 3.39 -12.12 3.56
C ASP A 7 2.64 -10.82 3.29
N ILE A 8 3.07 -9.70 3.91
CA ILE A 8 2.56 -8.36 3.62
C ILE A 8 2.74 -8.02 2.13
N VAL A 9 3.94 -8.24 1.61
CA VAL A 9 4.26 -7.91 0.21
C VAL A 9 3.49 -8.81 -0.76
N ALA A 10 3.31 -10.08 -0.42
CA ALA A 10 2.53 -11.03 -1.22
C ALA A 10 1.06 -10.61 -1.30
N ASP A 11 0.44 -10.32 -0.15
CA ASP A 11 -0.95 -9.86 -0.06
C ASP A 11 -1.17 -8.55 -0.84
N TYR A 12 -0.27 -7.57 -0.65
CA TYR A 12 -0.31 -6.34 -1.43
C TYR A 12 -0.28 -6.61 -2.94
N SER A 13 0.68 -7.42 -3.40
CA SER A 13 0.83 -7.71 -4.83
C SER A 13 -0.33 -8.51 -5.45
N LEU A 14 -1.06 -9.26 -4.62
CA LEU A 14 -2.27 -9.97 -5.05
C LEU A 14 -3.37 -9.00 -5.47
N SER A 15 -3.37 -7.77 -4.92
CA SER A 15 -4.35 -6.74 -5.27
C SER A 15 -4.35 -6.44 -6.77
N GLU A 16 -3.18 -6.43 -7.43
CA GLU A 16 -3.09 -6.17 -8.87
C GLU A 16 -3.85 -7.21 -9.69
N VAL A 17 -3.74 -8.47 -9.30
CA VAL A 17 -4.48 -9.57 -9.94
C VAL A 17 -5.97 -9.45 -9.67
N MET A 18 -6.34 -9.09 -8.43
CA MET A 18 -7.75 -8.98 -8.01
C MET A 18 -8.46 -7.77 -8.64
N LEU A 19 -7.73 -6.71 -8.96
CA LEU A 19 -8.26 -5.49 -9.58
C LEU A 19 -8.23 -5.54 -11.11
N ALA A 20 -7.53 -6.50 -11.70
CA ALA A 20 -7.40 -6.64 -13.15
C ALA A 20 -8.77 -6.86 -13.84
N GLY A 21 -8.84 -6.49 -15.12
CA GLY A 21 -10.01 -6.70 -15.96
C GLY A 21 -10.97 -5.51 -16.00
N GLU A 22 -12.28 -5.80 -15.95
CA GLU A 22 -13.34 -4.82 -16.20
C GLU A 22 -13.31 -3.66 -15.19
N TRP A 23 -13.01 -3.96 -13.92
CA TRP A 23 -12.97 -2.94 -12.88
C TRP A 23 -11.87 -1.89 -13.15
N ALA A 24 -10.63 -2.33 -13.39
CA ALA A 24 -9.52 -1.42 -13.68
C ALA A 24 -9.77 -0.61 -14.96
N SER A 25 -10.37 -1.26 -15.98
CA SER A 25 -10.73 -0.60 -17.24
C SER A 25 -11.77 0.51 -17.02
N ALA A 26 -12.81 0.24 -16.24
CA ALA A 26 -13.84 1.22 -15.90
C ALA A 26 -13.29 2.39 -15.08
N MET A 27 -12.38 2.12 -14.15
CA MET A 27 -11.75 3.17 -13.34
C MET A 27 -10.81 4.05 -14.16
N ALA A 28 -10.06 3.47 -15.11
CA ALA A 28 -9.23 4.25 -16.03
C ALA A 28 -10.08 5.21 -16.89
N VAL A 29 -11.27 4.81 -17.33
CA VAL A 29 -12.21 5.71 -18.03
C VAL A 29 -12.63 6.87 -17.11
N LYS A 30 -13.04 6.58 -15.87
CA LYS A 30 -13.41 7.61 -14.89
C LYS A 30 -12.27 8.59 -14.60
N MET A 31 -11.04 8.11 -14.47
CA MET A 31 -9.89 8.98 -14.24
C MET A 31 -9.63 9.97 -15.39
N ARG A 32 -9.91 9.57 -16.63
CA ARG A 32 -9.88 10.51 -17.77
C ARG A 32 -10.96 11.57 -17.67
N GLU A 33 -12.18 11.19 -17.24
CA GLU A 33 -13.27 12.15 -17.02
C GLU A 33 -12.94 13.17 -15.93
N TYR A 34 -12.12 12.79 -14.94
CA TYR A 34 -11.59 13.70 -13.93
C TYR A 34 -10.40 14.55 -14.39
N GLY A 35 -10.01 14.46 -15.66
CA GLY A 35 -8.98 15.32 -16.27
C GLY A 35 -7.56 14.80 -16.11
N ILE A 36 -7.34 13.53 -15.73
CA ILE A 36 -6.01 12.94 -15.82
C ILE A 36 -5.64 12.76 -17.29
N GLY A 37 -4.51 13.34 -17.69
CA GLY A 37 -4.09 13.44 -19.09
C GLY A 37 -3.67 12.11 -19.70
N ASP A 38 -3.75 12.04 -21.04
CA ASP A 38 -3.45 10.83 -21.84
C ASP A 38 -1.98 10.37 -21.78
N GLY A 39 -1.07 11.19 -21.24
CA GLY A 39 0.33 10.82 -21.02
C GLY A 39 0.56 9.94 -19.79
N GLU A 40 -0.45 9.79 -18.93
CA GLU A 40 -0.35 9.01 -17.71
C GLU A 40 -0.66 7.53 -17.95
N ASN A 41 0.09 6.65 -17.30
CA ASN A 41 -0.23 5.22 -17.28
C ASN A 41 -1.35 4.97 -16.28
N LEU A 42 -2.60 5.20 -16.70
CA LEU A 42 -3.77 5.03 -15.85
C LEU A 42 -3.95 3.60 -15.34
N ALA A 43 -3.52 2.59 -16.10
CA ALA A 43 -3.55 1.21 -15.64
C ALA A 43 -2.63 1.02 -14.42
N GLN A 44 -1.44 1.62 -14.47
CA GLN A 44 -0.51 1.62 -13.34
C GLN A 44 -1.07 2.42 -12.15
N LEU A 45 -1.67 3.58 -12.41
CA LEU A 45 -2.21 4.44 -11.34
C LEU A 45 -3.40 3.80 -10.61
N VAL A 46 -4.25 3.07 -11.34
CA VAL A 46 -5.50 2.52 -10.83
C VAL A 46 -5.32 1.17 -10.14
N GLY A 47 -4.55 0.28 -10.76
CA GLY A 47 -4.60 -1.15 -10.42
C GLY A 47 -3.26 -1.74 -10.06
N ALA A 48 -2.14 -1.05 -10.26
CA ALA A 48 -0.86 -1.64 -9.94
C ALA A 48 -0.65 -1.70 -8.42
N SER A 49 -0.08 -2.81 -7.97
CA SER A 49 0.42 -2.97 -6.62
C SER A 49 1.80 -3.65 -6.64
N PRO A 50 2.83 -2.97 -7.18
CA PRO A 50 4.11 -3.60 -7.42
C PRO A 50 4.78 -4.01 -6.11
N ALA A 51 5.09 -5.29 -5.96
CA ALA A 51 5.77 -5.84 -4.78
C ALA A 51 7.09 -5.10 -4.42
N ALA A 52 7.80 -4.61 -5.44
CA ALA A 52 9.03 -3.84 -5.26
C ALA A 52 8.80 -2.49 -4.57
N LEU A 53 7.69 -1.80 -4.87
CA LEU A 53 7.34 -0.54 -4.22
C LEU A 53 6.96 -0.77 -2.76
N MET A 54 6.16 -1.80 -2.47
CA MET A 54 5.82 -2.13 -1.07
C MET A 54 7.08 -2.45 -0.26
N ARG A 55 8.01 -3.26 -0.80
CA ARG A 55 9.30 -3.52 -0.15
C ARG A 55 10.09 -2.24 0.12
N ALA A 56 10.20 -1.36 -0.87
CA ALA A 56 10.94 -0.10 -0.74
C ALA A 56 10.32 0.82 0.32
N SER A 57 8.98 0.92 0.35
CA SER A 57 8.26 1.72 1.35
C SER A 57 8.51 1.20 2.77
N LEU A 58 8.41 -0.12 2.96
CA LEU A 58 8.65 -0.75 4.25
C LEU A 58 10.10 -0.60 4.71
N GLN A 59 11.06 -0.81 3.81
CA GLN A 59 12.47 -0.55 4.09
C GLN A 59 12.73 0.90 4.48
N SER A 60 12.09 1.86 3.80
CA SER A 60 12.22 3.29 4.13
C SER A 60 11.71 3.63 5.53
N ILE A 61 10.68 2.93 6.00
CA ILE A 61 10.17 3.07 7.37
C ILE A 61 11.20 2.53 8.37
N ASP A 62 11.71 1.32 8.14
CA ASP A 62 12.72 0.71 8.99
C ASP A 62 14.00 1.55 9.05
N ASP A 63 14.46 2.08 7.91
CA ASP A 63 15.65 2.93 7.84
C ASP A 63 15.49 4.25 8.60
N SER A 64 14.28 4.81 8.60
CA SER A 64 14.00 6.14 9.17
C SER A 64 13.59 6.10 10.65
N TYR A 65 12.94 5.02 11.09
CA TYR A 65 12.33 4.92 12.42
C TYR A 65 12.76 3.67 13.20
N GLY A 66 13.42 2.70 12.55
CA GLY A 66 13.85 1.44 13.15
C GLY A 66 12.77 0.34 13.14
N SER A 67 11.49 0.71 13.12
CA SER A 67 10.38 -0.23 12.89
C SER A 67 9.07 0.50 12.53
N ALA A 68 8.09 -0.25 12.03
CA ALA A 68 6.72 0.25 11.86
C ALA A 68 6.06 0.68 13.19
N SER A 69 6.38 0.02 14.30
CA SER A 69 5.87 0.41 15.63
C SER A 69 6.38 1.78 16.04
N GLU A 70 7.69 2.03 15.88
CA GLU A 70 8.30 3.33 16.17
C GLU A 70 7.80 4.44 15.23
N TYR A 71 7.55 4.11 13.95
CA TYR A 71 6.88 5.02 13.04
C TYR A 71 5.51 5.43 13.55
N LEU A 72 4.66 4.47 13.94
CA LEU A 72 3.31 4.77 14.44
C LEU A 72 3.33 5.63 15.71
N LEU A 73 4.23 5.32 16.66
CA LEU A 73 4.39 6.12 17.88
C LEU A 73 4.85 7.55 17.57
N ALA A 74 5.81 7.71 16.65
CA ALA A 74 6.32 9.01 16.21
C ALA A 74 5.24 9.89 15.52
N HIS A 75 4.21 9.26 14.95
CA HIS A 75 3.12 9.93 14.23
C HIS A 75 1.79 9.97 15.01
N GLY A 76 1.86 9.78 16.33
CA GLY A 76 0.76 10.11 17.25
C GLY A 76 -0.09 8.93 17.72
N LEU A 77 0.27 7.69 17.38
CA LEU A 77 -0.32 6.52 18.02
C LEU A 77 0.20 6.41 19.45
N SER A 78 -0.68 6.16 20.42
CA SER A 78 -0.26 5.89 21.80
C SER A 78 0.26 4.46 21.97
N SER A 79 1.08 4.21 23.00
CA SER A 79 1.54 2.86 23.33
C SER A 79 0.36 1.92 23.64
N GLU A 80 -0.68 2.41 24.31
CA GLU A 80 -1.88 1.63 24.62
C GLU A 80 -2.64 1.22 23.35
N GLU A 81 -2.72 2.11 22.35
CA GLU A 81 -3.33 1.78 21.05
C GLU A 81 -2.48 0.77 20.27
N LEU A 82 -1.16 0.90 20.30
CA LEU A 82 -0.25 -0.05 19.67
C LEU A 82 -0.33 -1.43 20.31
N ASP A 83 -0.42 -1.51 21.64
CA ASP A 83 -0.61 -2.77 22.37
C ASP A 83 -1.94 -3.43 21.99
N ARG A 84 -3.03 -2.65 21.92
CA ARG A 84 -4.33 -3.15 21.45
C ARG A 84 -4.27 -3.69 20.03
N LEU A 85 -3.50 -3.08 19.14
CA LEU A 85 -3.32 -3.55 17.77
C LEU A 85 -2.62 -4.92 17.73
N HIS A 86 -1.63 -5.15 18.60
CA HIS A 86 -0.94 -6.44 18.71
C HIS A 86 -1.82 -7.56 19.29
N LEU A 87 -2.75 -7.22 20.17
CA LEU A 87 -3.66 -8.18 20.80
C LEU A 87 -4.89 -8.55 19.94
N ALA A 88 -5.13 -7.80 18.86
CA ALA A 88 -6.16 -8.09 17.85
C ALA A 88 -5.65 -9.06 16.78
#